data_AF-A0AAV2RJP4-F1
#
_entry.id   AF-A0AAV2RJP4-F1
#
_cell.length_a   1.000
_cell.length_b   1.000
_cell.length_c   1.000
_cell.angle_alpha   90.00
_cell.angle_beta   90.00
_cell.angle_gamma   90.00
#
_symmetry.space_group_name_H-M   'P 1'
#
loop_
_entity.id
_entity.type
_entity.pdbx_description
1 polymer ?
#
loop_
_entity_poly.entity_id
_entity_poly.type
_entity_poly.pdbx_seq_one_letter_code
_entity_poly.pdbx_strand_id
1 'polypeptide(L)'
;QDSWEILVNHEDSGAAMAVGKSKTVRIPPGQARSFTCYGLRIKETVEAKGPFAAVSRLKFYTDPGTKVDFSSANGLPQASTQLEGRGPENAFSPGGVWCSKSKEPLPQSVWYVFPQPVTAVAYSIKARGVGIAVDTSV
;
A
#
# COMPACT_ATOMS: atom_id res chain seq x y z
N GLN A 1 6.08 -14.06 12.94
CA GLN A 1 7.22 -13.16 13.22
C GLN A 1 6.98 -11.92 12.39
N ASP A 2 6.56 -10.84 13.04
CA ASP A 2 6.14 -9.56 12.44
C ASP A 2 7.30 -8.56 12.42
N SER A 3 8.34 -8.81 11.62
CA SER A 3 9.49 -7.91 11.48
C SER A 3 9.26 -6.87 10.37
N TRP A 4 8.37 -5.92 10.63
CA TRP A 4 8.03 -4.82 9.71
C TRP A 4 8.75 -3.51 10.15
N GLU A 5 9.52 -2.86 9.26
CA GLU A 5 10.22 -1.58 9.50
C GLU A 5 9.43 -0.40 8.89
N ILE A 6 9.12 0.62 9.69
CA ILE A 6 8.32 1.78 9.26
C ILE A 6 9.22 2.81 8.56
N LEU A 7 9.03 3.00 7.25
CA LEU A 7 9.76 4.02 6.48
C LEU A 7 9.13 5.42 6.59
N VAL A 8 7.79 5.54 6.60
CA VAL A 8 7.10 6.83 6.75
C VAL A 8 5.83 6.63 7.59
N ASN A 9 5.69 7.38 8.68
CA ASN A 9 4.48 7.39 9.50
C ASN A 9 3.41 8.35 8.93
N HIS A 10 2.13 8.03 9.16
CA HIS A 10 1.00 8.88 8.79
C HIS A 10 1.08 10.26 9.44
N GLU A 11 1.52 10.31 10.70
CA GLU A 11 1.73 11.52 11.50
C GLU A 11 2.76 12.46 10.85
N ASP A 12 3.85 11.91 10.28
CA ASP A 12 4.88 12.67 9.57
C ASP A 12 4.44 13.09 8.16
N SER A 13 3.48 12.36 7.57
CA SER A 13 2.96 12.65 6.24
C SER A 13 1.74 13.60 6.24
N GLY A 14 1.13 13.87 7.40
CA GLY A 14 -0.07 14.70 7.57
C GLY A 14 -1.28 14.22 6.76
N ALA A 15 -1.43 12.92 6.52
CA ALA A 15 -2.29 12.40 5.44
C ALA A 15 -3.64 11.82 5.89
N ALA A 16 -4.53 12.64 6.47
CA ALA A 16 -5.96 12.35 6.31
C ALA A 16 -6.31 12.49 4.81
N MET A 17 -6.37 11.37 4.09
CA MET A 17 -6.65 11.35 2.65
C MET A 17 -8.14 11.56 2.42
N ALA A 18 -8.53 12.74 1.94
CA ALA A 18 -9.90 13.01 1.51
C ALA A 18 -10.33 12.00 0.42
N VAL A 19 -11.59 11.54 0.50
CA VAL A 19 -12.16 10.54 -0.41
C VAL A 19 -11.91 10.91 -1.86
N GLY A 20 -11.29 10.00 -2.62
CA GLY A 20 -11.12 10.14 -4.06
C GLY A 20 -9.86 10.89 -4.51
N LYS A 21 -9.09 11.50 -3.59
CA LYS A 21 -7.81 12.14 -3.92
C LYS A 21 -6.66 11.12 -3.93
N SER A 22 -5.68 11.36 -4.79
CA SER A 22 -4.42 10.61 -4.80
C SER A 22 -3.33 11.46 -4.15
N LYS A 23 -2.42 10.85 -3.40
CA LYS A 23 -1.27 11.52 -2.82
C LYS A 23 -0.02 10.72 -3.14
N THR A 24 1.03 11.43 -3.49
CA THR A 24 2.38 10.87 -3.63
C THR A 24 3.17 11.27 -2.40
N VAL A 25 3.83 10.30 -1.78
CA VAL A 25 4.68 10.49 -0.62
C VAL A 25 6.09 10.08 -1.03
N ARG A 26 7.06 10.94 -0.74
CA ARG A 26 8.49 10.67 -0.95
C ARG A 26 9.04 9.96 0.26
N ILE A 27 9.85 8.93 0.02
CA ILE A 27 10.63 8.26 1.05
C ILE A 27 11.89 9.12 1.28
N PRO A 28 12.21 9.50 2.53
CA PRO A 28 13.42 10.25 2.83
C PRO A 28 14.69 9.57 2.27
N PRO A 29 15.67 10.34 1.73
CA PRO A 29 16.86 9.79 1.07
C PRO A 29 17.72 8.83 1.91
N GLY A 30 17.61 8.84 3.24
CA GLY A 30 18.29 7.91 4.15
C GLY A 30 17.48 6.66 4.54
N GLN A 31 16.22 6.58 4.13
CA GLN A 31 15.30 5.48 4.43
C GLN A 31 14.98 4.63 3.20
N ALA A 32 15.28 5.12 2.00
CA ALA A 32 15.17 4.32 0.79
C ALA A 32 16.16 3.14 0.85
N ARG A 33 15.64 1.92 0.94
CA ARG A 33 16.40 0.67 0.93
C ARG A 33 15.86 -0.25 -0.15
N SER A 34 16.61 -1.29 -0.50
CA SER A 34 16.15 -2.29 -1.47
C SER A 34 15.40 -3.40 -0.76
N PHE A 35 14.16 -3.65 -1.16
CA PHE A 35 13.29 -4.67 -0.57
C PHE A 35 12.61 -5.51 -1.66
N THR A 36 12.27 -6.73 -1.30
CA THR A 36 11.46 -7.62 -2.15
C THR A 36 9.95 -7.45 -1.91
N CYS A 37 9.47 -6.85 -0.80
CA CYS A 37 8.06 -6.38 -0.73
C CYS A 37 8.02 -4.87 -0.67
N TYR A 38 6.96 -4.33 -1.25
CA TYR A 38 6.48 -3.02 -0.88
C TYR A 38 4.97 -3.04 -0.70
N GLY A 39 4.45 -2.39 0.33
CA GLY A 39 3.03 -2.43 0.64
C GLY A 39 2.56 -1.34 1.58
N LEU A 40 1.32 -1.49 2.01
CA LEU A 40 0.65 -0.66 2.98
C LEU A 40 0.16 -1.52 4.15
N ARG A 41 0.26 -1.01 5.38
CA ARG A 41 -0.37 -1.57 6.58
C ARG A 41 -1.33 -0.56 7.18
N ILE A 42 -2.61 -0.85 7.06
CA ILE A 42 -3.67 0.05 7.51
C ILE A 42 -3.96 -0.28 8.96
N LYS A 43 -3.65 0.65 9.87
CA LYS A 43 -3.84 0.50 11.32
C LYS A 43 -5.17 1.04 11.82
N GLU A 44 -5.74 2.01 11.10
CA GLU A 44 -7.01 2.66 11.45
C GLU A 44 -7.80 3.04 10.19
N THR A 45 -9.12 3.17 10.33
CA THR A 45 -10.00 3.64 9.27
C THR A 45 -10.77 4.86 9.74
N VAL A 46 -10.79 5.93 8.94
CA VAL A 46 -11.57 7.13 9.23
C VAL A 46 -13.00 6.85 8.73
N GLU A 47 -13.91 6.49 9.63
CA GLU A 47 -15.18 5.85 9.29
C GLU A 47 -16.18 6.69 8.48
N ALA A 48 -16.99 5.96 7.69
CA ALA A 48 -18.40 6.25 7.36
C ALA A 48 -19.14 5.03 6.75
N LYS A 49 -18.45 3.95 6.33
CA LYS A 49 -19.04 2.83 5.57
C LYS A 49 -18.64 1.40 6.03
N GLY A 50 -18.08 1.23 7.23
CA GLY A 50 -17.79 -0.07 7.85
C GLY A 50 -16.30 -0.35 8.11
N PRO A 51 -15.98 -1.42 8.86
CA PRO A 51 -14.65 -1.68 9.42
C PRO A 51 -13.75 -2.43 8.44
N PHE A 52 -13.54 -1.90 7.23
CA PHE A 52 -12.67 -2.56 6.25
C PHE A 52 -11.69 -1.60 5.58
N ALA A 53 -10.48 -2.09 5.35
CA ALA A 53 -9.44 -1.40 4.61
C ALA A 53 -9.75 -1.45 3.10
N ALA A 54 -9.54 -0.32 2.41
CA ALA A 54 -9.72 -0.25 0.96
C ALA A 54 -8.63 0.60 0.28
N VAL A 55 -7.95 0.01 -0.72
CA VAL A 55 -6.84 0.65 -1.44
C VAL A 55 -7.06 0.53 -2.94
N SER A 56 -6.81 1.62 -3.65
CA SER A 56 -6.80 1.64 -5.12
C SER A 56 -5.62 2.43 -5.65
N ARG A 57 -5.16 2.07 -6.86
CA ARG A 57 -4.11 2.79 -7.59
C ARG A 57 -2.82 2.97 -6.77
N LEU A 58 -2.44 1.97 -5.98
CA LEU A 58 -1.14 1.92 -5.32
C LEU A 58 -0.04 1.80 -6.37
N LYS A 59 0.94 2.69 -6.30
CA LYS A 59 2.11 2.75 -7.18
C LYS A 59 3.36 2.98 -6.35
N PHE A 60 4.45 2.33 -6.74
CA PHE A 60 5.79 2.62 -6.25
C PHE A 60 6.62 3.28 -7.37
N TYR A 61 7.62 4.05 -6.98
CA TYR A 61 8.53 4.74 -7.89
C TYR A 61 9.97 4.50 -7.43
N THR A 62 10.88 4.23 -8.37
CA THR A 62 12.33 4.17 -8.13
C THR A 62 12.99 5.49 -8.52
N ASP A 63 14.22 5.73 -8.09
CA ASP A 63 15.02 6.87 -8.59
C ASP A 63 15.26 6.71 -10.11
N PRO A 64 15.20 7.78 -10.93
CA PRO A 64 14.92 9.19 -10.62
C PRO A 64 13.42 9.60 -10.69
N GLY A 65 12.50 8.66 -10.51
CA GLY A 65 11.04 8.86 -10.58
C GLY A 65 10.31 7.84 -11.46
N THR A 66 10.99 6.77 -11.88
CA THR A 66 10.42 5.75 -12.75
C THR A 66 9.35 4.96 -12.00
N LYS A 67 8.16 4.85 -12.59
CA LYS A 67 7.09 4.04 -12.02
C LYS A 67 7.47 2.56 -12.10
N VAL A 68 7.26 1.84 -11.00
CA VAL A 68 7.40 0.38 -10.97
C VAL A 68 6.25 -0.28 -11.72
N ASP A 69 6.57 -1.23 -12.59
CA ASP A 69 5.59 -1.96 -13.37
C ASP A 69 5.22 -3.29 -12.72
N PHE A 70 4.02 -3.32 -12.14
CA PHE A 70 3.41 -4.53 -11.58
C PHE A 70 2.82 -5.39 -12.70
N SER A 71 3.27 -6.64 -12.77
CA SER A 71 2.72 -7.67 -13.65
C SER A 71 3.01 -9.04 -13.05
N SER A 72 2.26 -10.08 -13.41
CA SER A 72 2.56 -11.44 -12.93
C SER A 72 3.99 -11.91 -13.29
N ALA A 73 4.61 -11.33 -14.32
CA ALA A 73 6.01 -11.58 -14.67
C ALA A 73 7.00 -10.91 -13.71
N ASN A 74 6.60 -9.82 -13.05
CA ASN A 74 7.44 -8.99 -12.18
C ASN A 74 7.11 -9.16 -10.69
N GLY A 75 6.29 -10.15 -10.33
CA GLY A 75 5.92 -10.40 -8.94
C GLY A 75 4.44 -10.63 -8.72
N LEU A 76 4.06 -10.80 -7.46
CA LEU A 76 2.69 -11.14 -7.08
C LEU A 76 2.13 -10.16 -6.03
N PRO A 77 0.91 -9.64 -6.23
CA PRO A 77 0.21 -8.90 -5.21
C PRO A 77 -0.27 -9.88 -4.11
N GLN A 78 -0.23 -9.43 -2.87
CA GLN A 78 -0.62 -10.18 -1.67
C GLN A 78 -1.36 -9.26 -0.70
N ALA A 79 -2.18 -9.84 0.18
CA ALA A 79 -2.84 -9.12 1.26
C ALA A 79 -3.08 -10.04 2.44
N SER A 80 -3.28 -9.45 3.63
CA SER A 80 -3.63 -10.18 4.85
C SER A 80 -4.97 -10.89 4.68
N THR A 81 -5.97 -10.18 4.15
CA THR A 81 -7.30 -10.71 3.83
C THR A 81 -7.86 -10.04 2.57
N GLN A 82 -8.92 -10.61 2.01
CA GLN A 82 -9.61 -10.04 0.85
C GLN A 82 -11.12 -10.29 0.91
N LEU A 83 -11.89 -9.30 0.49
CA LEU A 83 -13.29 -9.47 0.12
C LEU A 83 -13.38 -10.15 -1.25
N GLU A 84 -14.39 -11.00 -1.45
CA GLU A 84 -14.64 -11.67 -2.72
C GLU A 84 -14.74 -10.67 -3.89
N GLY A 85 -14.02 -10.94 -4.98
CA GLY A 85 -13.92 -10.03 -6.13
C GLY A 85 -13.13 -8.74 -5.88
N ARG A 86 -12.44 -8.62 -4.72
CA ARG A 86 -11.64 -7.45 -4.32
C ARG A 86 -10.24 -7.87 -3.84
N GLY A 87 -9.61 -8.79 -4.57
CA GLY A 87 -8.27 -9.29 -4.26
C GLY A 87 -7.15 -8.24 -4.38
N PRO A 88 -5.93 -8.55 -3.90
CA PRO A 88 -4.83 -7.60 -3.79
C PRO A 88 -4.37 -7.03 -5.14
N GLU A 89 -4.55 -7.76 -6.25
CA GLU A 89 -4.28 -7.29 -7.61
C GLU A 89 -5.02 -6.00 -7.95
N ASN A 90 -6.18 -5.80 -7.32
CA ASN A 90 -7.00 -4.62 -7.53
C ASN A 90 -6.41 -3.36 -6.89
N ALA A 91 -5.53 -3.48 -5.89
CA ALA A 91 -4.82 -2.31 -5.34
C ALA A 91 -3.88 -1.69 -6.38
N PHE A 92 -3.28 -2.51 -7.26
CA PHE A 92 -2.24 -2.10 -8.20
C PHE A 92 -2.77 -1.81 -9.61
N SER A 93 -4.05 -2.10 -9.88
CA SER A 93 -4.66 -1.89 -11.20
C SER A 93 -5.34 -0.51 -11.34
N PRO A 94 -5.42 0.08 -12.55
CA PRO A 94 -5.96 1.43 -12.76
C PRO A 94 -7.44 1.63 -12.36
N GLY A 95 -8.22 0.55 -12.35
CA GLY A 95 -9.67 0.54 -12.06
C GLY A 95 -10.10 -0.32 -10.88
N GLY A 96 -9.17 -1.07 -10.28
CA GLY A 96 -9.45 -1.95 -9.16
C GLY A 96 -9.48 -1.22 -7.81
N VAL A 97 -10.11 -1.90 -6.84
CA VAL A 97 -9.97 -1.60 -5.42
C VAL A 97 -9.76 -2.93 -4.69
N TRP A 98 -8.66 -3.08 -3.97
CA TRP A 98 -8.55 -4.14 -2.97
C TRP A 98 -9.35 -3.73 -1.74
N CYS A 99 -10.07 -4.68 -1.15
CA CYS A 99 -10.76 -4.50 0.11
C CYS A 99 -10.38 -5.64 1.05
N SER A 100 -10.04 -5.34 2.31
CA SER A 100 -9.94 -6.38 3.34
C SER A 100 -11.32 -7.01 3.56
N LYS A 101 -11.32 -8.23 4.09
CA LYS A 101 -12.57 -8.90 4.43
C LYS A 101 -13.27 -8.12 5.56
N SER A 102 -14.60 -8.04 5.47
CA SER A 102 -15.41 -7.33 6.47
C SER A 102 -15.29 -7.99 7.85
N LYS A 103 -15.24 -7.17 8.91
CA LYS A 103 -15.16 -7.59 10.32
C LYS A 103 -13.84 -8.25 10.75
N GLU A 104 -12.86 -8.37 9.87
CA GLU A 104 -11.50 -8.73 10.28
C GLU A 104 -10.84 -7.54 10.99
N PRO A 105 -10.13 -7.77 12.11
CA PRO A 105 -9.53 -6.68 12.87
C PRO A 105 -8.40 -6.00 12.07
N LEU A 106 -8.22 -4.71 12.29
CA LEU A 106 -7.01 -4.00 11.88
C LEU A 106 -5.83 -4.40 12.80
N PRO A 107 -4.58 -4.39 12.33
CA PRO A 107 -4.17 -3.88 11.03
C PRO A 107 -4.39 -4.87 9.87
N GLN A 108 -4.61 -4.33 8.67
CA GLN A 108 -4.71 -5.10 7.43
C GLN A 108 -3.67 -4.59 6.43
N SER A 109 -2.97 -5.49 5.75
CA SER A 109 -1.91 -5.13 4.81
C SER A 109 -2.23 -5.56 3.38
N VAL A 110 -1.75 -4.78 2.42
CA VAL A 110 -1.70 -5.13 1.00
C VAL A 110 -0.31 -4.78 0.46
N TRP A 111 0.34 -5.71 -0.21
CA TRP A 111 1.71 -5.55 -0.66
C TRP A 111 1.96 -6.26 -1.99
N TYR A 112 3.12 -5.98 -2.57
CA TYR A 112 3.58 -6.60 -3.80
C TYR A 112 4.93 -7.24 -3.56
N VAL A 113 5.06 -8.52 -3.91
CA VAL A 113 6.29 -9.31 -3.78
C VAL A 113 7.01 -9.33 -5.12
N PHE A 114 8.16 -8.68 -5.21
CA PHE A 114 9.03 -8.66 -6.37
C PHE A 114 9.97 -9.88 -6.39
N PRO A 115 10.30 -10.43 -7.58
CA PRO A 115 11.26 -11.52 -7.72
C PRO A 115 12.70 -11.07 -7.46
N GLN A 116 12.98 -9.77 -7.55
CA GLN A 116 14.27 -9.15 -7.23
C GLN A 116 14.05 -7.92 -6.35
N PRO A 117 14.99 -7.59 -5.44
CA PRO A 117 14.91 -6.38 -4.64
C PRO A 117 14.83 -5.12 -5.50
N VAL A 118 13.88 -4.24 -5.16
CA VAL A 118 13.72 -2.92 -5.80
C VAL A 118 13.97 -1.85 -4.74
N THR A 119 14.54 -0.70 -5.10
CA THR A 119 14.64 0.46 -4.21
C THR A 119 13.55 1.48 -4.54
N ALA A 120 12.51 1.55 -3.71
CA ALA A 120 11.47 2.57 -3.86
C ALA A 120 11.92 3.88 -3.20
N VAL A 121 11.71 5.00 -3.89
CA VAL A 121 11.96 6.36 -3.39
C VAL A 121 10.68 7.16 -3.19
N ALA A 122 9.56 6.67 -3.71
CA ALA A 122 8.24 7.24 -3.47
C ALA A 122 7.13 6.21 -3.69
N TYR A 123 5.95 6.51 -3.19
CA TYR A 123 4.73 5.79 -3.53
C TYR A 123 3.57 6.75 -3.75
N SER A 124 2.58 6.35 -4.54
CA SER A 124 1.32 7.07 -4.69
C SER A 124 0.13 6.15 -4.50
N ILE A 125 -0.92 6.67 -3.89
CA ILE A 125 -2.09 5.89 -3.48
C ILE A 125 -3.36 6.72 -3.62
N LYS A 126 -4.47 6.04 -3.92
CA LYS A 126 -5.83 6.58 -3.83
C LYS A 126 -6.65 5.69 -2.91
N ALA A 127 -7.00 6.18 -1.73
CA ALA A 127 -7.87 5.45 -0.82
C ALA A 127 -9.28 6.04 -0.79
N ARG A 128 -10.24 5.21 -0.39
CA ARG A 128 -11.62 5.61 -0.10
C ARG A 128 -11.86 5.45 1.40
N GLY A 129 -11.87 6.54 2.17
CA GLY A 129 -12.26 6.53 3.59
C GLY A 129 -11.29 5.78 4.52
N VAL A 130 -9.98 6.02 4.41
CA VAL A 130 -8.96 5.27 5.17
C VAL A 130 -7.81 6.17 5.59
N GLY A 131 -7.35 6.02 6.83
CA GLY A 131 -6.05 6.49 7.32
C GLY A 131 -5.01 5.41 6.99
N ILE A 132 -3.96 5.74 6.26
CA ILE A 132 -3.05 4.74 5.69
C ILE A 132 -1.71 4.86 6.40
N ALA A 133 -1.21 3.76 6.94
CA ALA A 133 0.21 3.59 7.23
C ALA A 133 0.83 2.65 6.17
N VAL A 134 2.09 2.86 5.84
CA VAL A 134 2.79 2.15 4.76
C VAL A 134 3.75 1.16 5.36
N ASP A 135 3.81 -0.06 4.82
CA ASP A 135 4.61 -1.14 5.39
C ASP A 135 5.21 -2.03 4.30
N THR A 136 6.53 -2.16 4.29
CA THR A 136 7.31 -2.62 3.13
C THR A 136 8.16 -3.86 3.41
N SER A 137 7.71 -4.82 4.24
CA SER A 137 8.48 -6.06 4.49
C SER A 137 8.07 -7.23 3.58
N VAL A 138 8.98 -7.66 2.70
CA VAL A 138 9.37 -9.09 2.52
C VAL A 138 10.54 -9.17 3.48
#